data_AF-A0A2T4D9S7-F1
#
_entry.id   AF-A0A2T4D9S7-F1
#
_cell.length_a   1.000
_cell.length_b   1.000
_cell.length_c   1.000
_cell.angle_alpha   90.00
_cell.angle_beta   90.00
_cell.angle_gamma   90.00
#
_symmetry.space_group_name_H-M   'P 1'
#
loop_
_entity.id
_entity.type
_entity.pdbx_description
1 polymer ?
#
loop_
_entity_poly.entity_id
_entity_poly.type
_entity_poly.pdbx_seq_one_letter_code
_entity_poly.pdbx_strand_id
1 'polypeptide(L)' 'MAIILGVDPGSRITGYGVIRADGRHIEYIDSGCIRVGEKPMAERLQTIFQSLATLIGEYRPEEFAIEQV' A
#
# COMPACT_ATOMS: atom_id res chain seq x y z
N MET A 1 -6.79 -13.06 13.55
CA MET A 1 -6.93 -11.64 13.18
C MET A 1 -5.65 -11.21 12.50
N ALA A 2 -5.72 -10.78 11.24
CA ALA A 2 -4.57 -10.33 10.46
C ALA A 2 -4.81 -8.93 9.91
N ILE A 3 -3.80 -8.04 9.97
CA ILE A 3 -3.80 -6.79 9.19
C ILE A 3 -3.22 -7.08 7.81
N ILE A 4 -3.96 -6.74 6.76
CA ILE A 4 -3.58 -6.99 5.36
C ILE A 4 -3.42 -5.64 4.66
N LEU A 5 -2.29 -5.45 3.98
CA LEU A 5 -2.02 -4.31 3.11
C LEU A 5 -2.12 -4.76 1.64
N GLY A 6 -3.11 -4.25 0.92
CA GLY A 6 -3.23 -4.40 -0.54
C GLY A 6 -2.64 -3.21 -1.27
N VAL A 7 -1.91 -3.45 -2.36
CA VAL A 7 -1.28 -2.41 -3.19
C VAL A 7 -1.58 -2.63 -4.67
N ASP A 8 -2.04 -1.57 -5.32
CA ASP A 8 -2.22 -1.47 -6.78
C ASP A 8 -1.09 -0.58 -7.35
N PRO A 9 -0.01 -1.16 -7.91
CA PRO A 9 1.21 -0.44 -8.25
C PRO A 9 1.06 0.40 -9.54
N GLY A 10 1.46 1.67 -9.47
CA GLY A 10 1.57 2.51 -10.66
C GLY A 10 2.69 3.55 -10.57
N SER A 11 3.37 3.82 -11.68
CA SER A 11 4.55 4.70 -11.67
C SER A 11 4.26 6.19 -11.37
N ARG A 12 2.99 6.61 -11.47
CA ARG A 12 2.52 7.98 -11.13
C ARG A 12 1.55 7.98 -9.97
N ILE A 13 0.72 6.94 -9.87
CA ILE A 13 -0.27 6.78 -8.81
C ILE A 13 -0.21 5.31 -8.39
N THR A 14 0.13 5.06 -7.13
CA THR A 14 0.05 3.72 -6.52
C THR A 14 -1.09 3.74 -5.51
N GLY A 15 -2.11 2.91 -5.71
CA GLY A 15 -3.21 2.74 -4.76
C GLY A 15 -2.80 1.83 -3.60
N TYR A 16 -3.35 2.07 -2.42
CA TYR A 16 -3.24 1.14 -1.29
C TYR A 16 -4.55 1.04 -0.51
N GLY A 17 -4.75 -0.10 0.14
CA GLY A 17 -5.84 -0.35 1.07
C GLY A 17 -5.37 -1.21 2.23
N VAL A 18 -5.88 -0.92 3.43
CA VAL A 18 -5.57 -1.65 4.66
C VAL A 18 -6.88 -2.15 5.27
N ILE A 19 -6.92 -3.45 5.56
CA ILE A 19 -8.07 -4.10 6.19
C ILE A 19 -7.63 -4.95 7.37
N ARG A 20 -8.54 -5.15 8.33
CA ARG A 20 -8.44 -6.21 9.32
C ARG A 20 -9.29 -7.38 8.88
N ALA A 21 -8.70 -8.57 8.83
CA ALA A 21 -9.41 -9.81 8.54
C ALA A 21 -9.49 -10.68 9.81
N ASP A 22 -10.71 -11.08 10.18
CA ASP A 22 -10.97 -12.07 11.22
C ASP A 22 -11.97 -13.12 10.75
N GLY A 23 -11.44 -14.21 10.18
CA GLY A 23 -12.24 -15.25 9.54
C GLY A 23 -13.03 -14.70 8.36
N ARG A 24 -14.36 -14.58 8.51
CA ARG A 24 -15.25 -14.00 7.50
C ARG A 24 -15.57 -12.52 7.72
N HIS A 25 -15.13 -11.96 8.84
CA HIS A 25 -15.34 -10.55 9.15
C HIS A 25 -14.19 -9.72 8.56
N ILE A 26 -14.54 -8.66 7.85
CA ILE A 26 -13.58 -7.70 7.30
C ILE A 26 -13.94 -6.32 7.83
N GLU A 27 -12.94 -5.65 8.39
CA GLU A 27 -13.01 -4.28 8.88
C GLU A 27 -12.12 -3.39 8.01
N TYR A 28 -12.67 -2.26 7.57
CA TYR A 28 -11.89 -1.22 6.90
C TYR A 28 -10.99 -0.52 7.93
N ILE A 29 -9.70 -0.37 7.61
CA ILE A 29 -8.77 0.43 8.42
C ILE A 29 -8.46 1.74 7.72
N ASP A 30 -7.91 1.69 6.50
CA ASP A 30 -7.51 2.88 5.74
C ASP A 30 -7.40 2.57 4.24
N SER A 31 -7.39 3.61 3.41
CA SER A 31 -7.07 3.51 1.98
C SER A 31 -6.61 4.84 1.43
N GLY A 32 -5.83 4.80 0.36
CA GLY A 32 -5.36 6.02 -0.27
C GLY A 32 -4.57 5.79 -1.54
N CYS A 33 -3.93 6.87 -2.01
CA CYS A 33 -3.07 6.83 -3.19
C CYS A 33 -1.78 7.60 -2.95
N ILE A 34 -0.66 6.95 -3.22
CA ILE A 34 0.65 7.58 -3.30
C ILE A 34 0.73 8.26 -4.68
N ARG A 35 0.63 9.58 -4.70
CA ARG A 35 0.70 10.38 -5.93
C ARG A 35 2.10 10.92 -6.12
N VAL A 36 2.74 10.49 -7.19
CA VAL A 36 4.08 10.91 -7.55
C VAL A 36 3.99 11.82 -8.76
N GLY A 37 4.40 13.09 -8.57
CA GLY A 37 4.38 14.11 -9.61
C GLY A 37 5.33 13.83 -10.78
N GLU A 38 5.56 14.85 -11.60
CA GLU A 38 6.48 14.76 -12.73
C GLU A 38 7.93 14.81 -12.25
N LYS A 39 8.46 13.63 -11.92
CA LYS A 39 9.85 13.43 -11.50
C LYS A 39 10.52 12.33 -12.35
N PRO A 40 11.86 12.31 -12.43
CA PRO A 40 12.60 11.18 -12.97
C PRO A 40 12.18 9.85 -12.35
N MET A 41 12.28 8.75 -13.11
CA MET A 41 11.79 7.42 -12.68
C MET A 41 12.40 6.99 -11.34
N ALA A 42 13.70 7.18 -11.14
CA ALA A 42 14.39 6.80 -9.90
C ALA A 42 13.80 7.51 -8.67
N GLU A 43 13.54 8.81 -8.77
CA GLU A 43 12.92 9.59 -7.69
C GLU A 43 11.47 9.17 -7.43
N ARG A 44 10.75 8.77 -8.49
CA ARG A 44 9.39 8.27 -8.33
C ARG A 44 9.37 6.95 -7.57
N LEU A 45 10.25 6.03 -7.93
CA LEU A 45 10.42 4.75 -7.22
C LEU A 45 10.85 4.97 -5.77
N GLN A 46 11.75 5.90 -5.50
CA GLN A 46 12.15 6.24 -4.13
C GLN A 46 10.96 6.76 -3.31
N THR A 47 10.12 7.62 -3.90
CA THR A 47 8.94 8.15 -3.22
C THR A 47 7.93 7.04 -2.91
N ILE A 48 7.68 6.14 -3.86
CA ILE A 48 6.79 4.98 -3.67
C ILE A 48 7.34 4.08 -2.56
N PHE A 49 8.64 3.75 -2.61
CA PHE A 49 9.31 2.93 -1.60
C PHE A 49 9.19 3.53 -0.20
N GLN A 50 9.52 4.81 -0.03
CA GLN A 50 9.43 5.48 1.27
C GLN A 50 8.00 5.51 1.80
N SER A 51 7.04 5.81 0.93
CA SER A 51 5.62 5.85 1.32
C SER A 51 5.11 4.48 1.76
N LEU A 52 5.42 3.42 1.02
CA LEU A 52 5.07 2.05 1.41
C LEU A 52 5.78 1.62 2.70
N ALA A 53 7.06 1.98 2.88
CA ALA A 53 7.79 1.69 4.11
C ALA A 53 7.16 2.38 5.33
N THR A 54 6.69 3.62 5.18
CA THR A 54 5.93 4.32 6.22
C THR A 54 4.63 3.59 6.55
N LEU A 55 3.82 3.23 5.54
CA LEU A 55 2.57 2.49 5.73
C LEU A 55 2.79 1.14 6.42
N ILE A 56 3.83 0.40 6.03
CA ILE A 56 4.21 -0.87 6.66
C ILE A 56 4.64 -0.65 8.11
N GLY A 57 5.41 0.41 8.39
CA GLY A 57 5.84 0.74 9.76
C GLY A 57 4.69 1.15 10.68
N GLU A 58 3.73 1.88 10.13
CA GLU A 58 2.53 2.37 10.83
C GLU A 58 1.53 1.25 11.12
N TYR A 59 1.09 0.54 10.07
CA TYR A 59 0.04 -0.46 10.17
C TYR A 59 0.53 -1.84 10.59
N ARG A 60 1.83 -2.13 10.42
CA ARG A 60 2.45 -3.43 10.69
C ARG A 60 1.64 -4.60 10.12
N PRO A 61 1.34 -4.59 8.80
CA PRO A 61 0.58 -5.67 8.19
C PRO A 61 1.33 -7.00 8.31
N GLU A 62 0.58 -8.07 8.53
CA GLU A 62 1.09 -9.45 8.54
C GLU A 62 1.16 -10.02 7.11
N GLU A 63 0.32 -9.49 6.22
CA GLU A 63 0.23 -9.91 4.82
C GLU A 63 0.27 -8.71 3.88
N PHE A 64 0.94 -8.90 2.74
CA PHE A 64 1.00 -7.94 1.66
C PHE A 64 0.43 -8.57 0.38
N ALA A 65 -0.57 -7.93 -0.20
CA ALA A 65 -1.23 -8.37 -1.42
C ALA A 65 -0.95 -7.40 -2.58
N ILE A 66 -0.69 -7.95 -3.76
CA ILE A 66 -0.43 -7.18 -4.99
C ILE A 66 -1.01 -7.95 -6.18
N GLU A 67 -1.53 -7.24 -7.18
CA GLU A 67 -2.05 -7.87 -8.40
C GLU A 67 -0.92 -8.44 -9.26
N GLN A 68 -1.20 -9.57 -9.93
CA GLN A 68 -0.30 -10.16 -10.92
C GLN A 68 -0.51 -9.45 -12.27
N VAL A 69 0.60 -9.13 -12.95
CA VAL A 69 0.62 -8.46 -14.27
C VAL A 69 1.02 -9.43 -15.37
#